data_AF-A0A1I7CC45-F1
#
_entry.id   AF-A0A1I7CC45-F1
#
_cell.length_a   1.000
_cell.length_b   1.000
_cell.length_c   1.000
_cell.angle_alpha   90.00
_cell.angle_beta   90.00
_cell.angle_gamma   90.00
#
_symmetry.space_group_name_H-M   'P 1'
#
loop_
_entity.id
_entity.type
_entity.pdbx_description
1 polymer ?
#
loop_
_entity_poly.entity_id
_entity_poly.type
_entity_poly.pdbx_seq_one_letter_code
_entity_poly.pdbx_strand_id
1 'polypeptide(L)'
;MGAHALGAAAYAAKAAGLAAPDQPTATSDEISWQLEHMNAQVRAALQQLPPVGEDSAGPLGSGLLASGLLGSIIRKIQAAMDSIPPQEGAR
;
A
#
# COMPACT_ATOMS: atom_id res chain seq x y z
N MET A 1 -0.34 -10.86 -9.66
CA MET A 1 0.91 -10.44 -8.99
C MET A 1 0.75 -9.18 -8.13
N GLY A 2 0.00 -8.14 -8.55
CA GLY A 2 -0.15 -6.88 -7.77
C GLY A 2 -0.66 -7.01 -6.32
N ALA A 3 -1.59 -7.93 -6.05
CA ALA A 3 -2.05 -8.19 -4.68
C ALA A 3 -0.92 -8.67 -3.73
N HIS A 4 0.07 -9.40 -4.24
CA HIS A 4 1.25 -9.78 -3.45
C HIS A 4 2.11 -8.57 -3.09
N ALA A 5 2.22 -7.58 -3.97
CA ALA A 5 2.98 -6.36 -3.71
C ALA A 5 2.32 -5.50 -2.63
N LEU A 6 0.99 -5.27 -2.72
CA LEU A 6 0.24 -4.56 -1.68
C LEU A 6 0.28 -5.28 -0.34
N GLY A 7 0.16 -6.61 -0.34
CA GLY A 7 0.29 -7.41 0.87
C GLY A 7 1.67 -7.28 1.52
N ALA A 8 2.75 -7.39 0.73
CA ALA A 8 4.12 -7.26 1.24
C ALA A 8 4.40 -5.86 1.82
N ALA A 9 3.98 -4.82 1.10
CA ALA A 9 4.06 -3.42 1.53
C ALA A 9 3.38 -3.21 2.90
N ALA A 10 2.17 -3.76 3.06
CA ALA A 10 1.42 -3.65 4.31
C ALA A 10 2.05 -4.42 5.48
N TYR A 11 2.63 -5.60 5.21
CA TYR A 11 3.38 -6.33 6.24
C TYR A 11 4.64 -5.60 6.70
N ALA A 12 5.37 -4.95 5.79
CA ALA A 12 6.52 -4.13 6.14
C ALA A 12 6.12 -2.93 7.02
N ALA A 13 5.07 -2.19 6.66
CA ALA A 13 4.53 -1.09 7.48
C ALA A 13 4.04 -1.55 8.87
N LYS A 14 3.41 -2.73 8.93
CA LYS A 14 3.04 -3.36 10.21
C LYS A 14 4.29 -3.72 11.03
N ALA A 15 5.32 -4.28 10.40
CA ALA A 15 6.55 -4.66 11.07
C ALA A 15 7.30 -3.44 11.63
N ALA A 16 7.36 -2.33 10.90
CA ALA A 16 7.94 -1.07 11.37
C ALA A 16 7.25 -0.56 12.65
N GLY A 17 5.92 -0.56 12.67
CA GLY A 17 5.15 -0.19 13.86
C GLY A 17 5.39 -1.11 15.06
N LEU A 18 5.53 -2.42 14.82
CA LEU A 18 5.84 -3.39 15.89
C LEU A 18 7.27 -3.28 16.41
N ALA A 19 8.22 -2.90 15.55
CA ALA A 19 9.63 -2.73 15.93
C ALA A 19 9.87 -1.45 16.74
N ALA A 20 8.97 -0.47 16.65
CA ALA A 20 9.10 0.82 17.32
C ALA A 20 7.80 1.20 18.08
N PRO A 21 7.45 0.49 19.17
CA PRO A 21 6.19 0.70 19.89
C PRO A 21 6.05 2.10 20.50
N ASP A 22 7.17 2.75 20.82
CA ASP A 22 7.20 4.12 21.37
C ASP A 22 7.17 5.21 20.29
N GLN A 23 7.08 4.83 19.00
CA GLN A 23 6.99 5.74 17.86
C GLN A 23 5.65 5.55 17.14
N PRO A 24 4.59 6.28 17.53
CA PRO A 24 3.25 6.11 16.97
C PRO A 24 3.16 6.31 15.45
N THR A 25 4.13 7.01 14.85
CA THR A 25 4.20 7.29 13.41
C THR A 25 4.94 6.23 12.61
N ALA A 26 5.61 5.25 13.23
CA ALA A 26 6.49 4.31 12.51
C ALA A 26 5.80 3.57 11.36
N THR A 27 4.52 3.21 11.51
CA THR A 27 3.73 2.62 10.40
C THR A 27 3.47 3.62 9.28
N SER A 28 3.13 4.88 9.57
CA SER A 28 2.91 5.90 8.53
C SER A 28 4.21 6.32 7.86
N ASP A 29 5.30 6.38 8.61
CA ASP A 29 6.62 6.77 8.11
C ASP A 29 7.14 5.72 7.13
N GLU A 30 6.94 4.43 7.44
CA GLU A 30 7.27 3.33 6.51
C GLU A 30 6.40 3.38 5.23
N ILE A 31 5.10 3.72 5.34
CA ILE A 31 4.26 3.91 4.15
C ILE A 31 4.80 5.04 3.27
N SER A 32 5.13 6.19 3.88
CA SER A 32 5.69 7.34 3.14
C SER A 32 7.02 6.97 2.48
N TRP A 33 7.90 6.30 3.21
CA TRP A 33 9.19 5.82 2.69
C TRP A 33 9.01 4.91 1.48
N GLN A 34 8.07 3.95 1.54
CA GLN A 34 7.78 3.05 0.42
C GLN A 34 7.28 3.83 -0.81
N LEU A 35 6.41 4.83 -0.63
CA LEU A 35 5.87 5.64 -1.73
C LEU A 35 6.96 6.51 -2.38
N GLU A 36 7.86 7.09 -1.58
CA GLU A 36 8.99 7.90 -2.05
C GLU A 36 9.99 7.06 -2.87
N HIS A 37 10.20 5.81 -2.49
CA HIS A 37 11.17 4.91 -3.15
C HIS A 37 10.53 4.06 -4.26
N MET A 38 9.22 4.17 -4.46
CA MET A 38 8.50 3.45 -5.52
C MET A 38 8.75 4.12 -6.88
N ASN A 39 9.24 3.34 -7.85
CA ASN A 39 9.38 3.85 -9.20
C ASN A 39 8.01 4.07 -9.88
N ALA A 40 7.99 4.94 -10.89
CA ALA A 40 6.77 5.35 -11.59
C ALA A 40 6.04 4.17 -12.28
N GLN A 41 6.76 3.16 -12.78
CA GLN A 41 6.14 2.01 -13.45
C GLN A 41 5.40 1.10 -12.46
N VAL A 42 6.01 0.82 -11.31
CA VAL A 42 5.38 0.06 -10.23
C VAL A 42 4.15 0.81 -9.74
N ARG A 43 4.28 2.11 -9.51
CA ARG A 43 3.17 2.95 -9.09
C ARG A 43 2.01 2.92 -10.09
N ALA A 44 2.29 3.17 -11.37
CA ALA A 44 1.27 3.13 -12.42
C ALA A 44 0.58 1.75 -12.49
N ALA A 45 1.32 0.66 -12.34
CA ALA A 45 0.76 -0.69 -12.33
C ALA A 45 -0.11 -0.95 -11.08
N LEU A 46 0.28 -0.46 -9.91
CA LEU A 46 -0.50 -0.62 -8.68
C LEU A 46 -1.78 0.22 -8.68
N GLN A 47 -1.79 1.39 -9.32
CA GLN A 47 -2.98 2.24 -9.48
C GLN A 47 -4.06 1.62 -10.39
N GLN A 48 -3.71 0.62 -11.21
CA GLN A 48 -4.70 -0.12 -12.02
C GLN A 48 -5.44 -1.20 -11.20
N LEU A 49 -5.04 -1.44 -9.95
CA LEU A 49 -5.68 -2.45 -9.11
C LEU A 49 -6.96 -1.88 -8.48
N PRO A 50 -8.03 -2.70 -8.34
CA PRO A 50 -9.23 -2.27 -7.64
C PRO A 50 -8.92 -1.99 -6.16
N PRO A 51 -9.71 -1.13 -5.50
CA PRO A 51 -9.63 -0.95 -4.05
C PRO A 51 -9.79 -2.28 -3.31
N VAL A 52 -8.96 -2.50 -2.28
CA VAL A 52 -9.00 -3.75 -1.52
C VAL A 52 -10.33 -3.93 -0.79
N GLY A 53 -10.96 -5.08 -0.99
CA GLY A 53 -12.21 -5.49 -0.37
C GLY A 53 -13.48 -5.06 -1.11
N GLU A 54 -13.38 -4.27 -2.18
CA GLU A 54 -14.56 -3.80 -2.94
C GLU A 54 -14.98 -4.78 -4.04
N ASP A 55 -14.04 -5.31 -4.81
CA ASP A 55 -14.33 -6.36 -5.79
C ASP A 55 -14.18 -7.75 -5.15
N SER A 56 -15.31 -8.38 -4.84
CA SER A 56 -15.35 -9.73 -4.26
C SER A 56 -14.76 -10.81 -5.18
N ALA A 57 -14.61 -10.55 -6.47
CA ALA A 57 -13.99 -11.46 -7.42
C ALA A 57 -12.50 -11.09 -7.60
N GLY A 58 -11.60 -11.79 -6.90
CA GLY A 58 -10.16 -11.70 -7.17
C GLY A 58 -9.29 -11.63 -5.92
N PRO A 59 -7.96 -11.51 -6.10
CA PRO A 59 -7.00 -11.61 -4.99
C PRO A 59 -7.01 -10.41 -4.04
N LEU A 60 -7.71 -9.33 -4.40
CA LEU A 60 -7.97 -8.16 -3.55
C LEU A 60 -9.38 -8.13 -2.96
N GLY A 61 -10.19 -9.16 -3.19
CA GLY A 61 -11.53 -9.27 -2.63
C GLY A 61 -11.52 -9.53 -1.12
N SER A 62 -12.63 -10.08 -0.62
CA SER A 62 -12.75 -10.39 0.81
C SER A 62 -11.64 -11.35 1.27
N GLY A 63 -11.15 -11.17 2.50
CA GLY A 63 -10.12 -12.03 3.07
C GLY A 63 -9.14 -11.32 3.99
N LEU A 64 -8.00 -11.97 4.26
CA LEU A 64 -7.00 -11.50 5.22
C LEU A 64 -6.40 -10.15 4.84
N LEU A 65 -6.20 -9.88 3.54
CA LEU A 65 -5.68 -8.60 3.08
C LEU A 65 -6.71 -7.47 3.17
N ALA A 66 -8.01 -7.77 3.09
CA ALA A 66 -9.07 -6.76 3.18
C ALA A 66 -9.47 -6.41 4.63
N SER A 67 -9.00 -7.19 5.61
CA SER A 67 -9.47 -7.15 7.00
C SER A 67 -8.42 -6.65 8.00
N GLY A 68 -8.91 -6.20 9.16
CA GLY A 68 -8.09 -5.78 10.29
C GLY A 68 -7.09 -4.66 9.98
N LEU A 69 -5.93 -4.73 10.65
CA LEU A 69 -4.86 -3.74 10.48
C LEU A 69 -4.27 -3.77 9.06
N LEU A 70 -4.09 -4.94 8.46
CA LEU A 70 -3.52 -5.06 7.11
C LEU A 70 -4.40 -4.38 6.08
N GLY A 71 -5.71 -4.63 6.07
CA GLY A 71 -6.63 -3.95 5.16
C GLY A 71 -6.64 -2.44 5.35
N SER A 72 -6.52 -1.97 6.61
CA SER A 72 -6.44 -0.54 6.90
C SER A 72 -5.15 0.08 6.35
N ILE A 73 -4.02 -0.63 6.41
CA ILE A 73 -2.75 -0.19 5.84
C ILE A 73 -2.80 -0.20 4.30
N ILE A 74 -3.33 -1.27 3.69
CA ILE A 74 -3.43 -1.36 2.22
C ILE A 74 -4.30 -0.23 1.66
N ARG A 75 -5.45 0.08 2.29
CA ARG A 75 -6.29 1.22 1.88
C ARG A 75 -5.56 2.56 1.99
N LYS A 76 -4.73 2.77 3.02
CA LYS A 76 -3.89 3.97 3.14
C LYS A 76 -2.86 4.06 2.01
N ILE A 77 -2.20 2.95 1.67
CA ILE A 77 -1.24 2.90 0.56
C ILE A 77 -1.94 3.23 -0.77
N GLN A 78 -3.09 2.60 -1.07
CA GLN A 78 -3.87 2.88 -2.28
C GLN A 78 -4.28 4.36 -2.36
N ALA A 79 -4.89 4.90 -1.30
CA ALA A 79 -5.31 6.30 -1.26
C ALA A 79 -4.14 7.28 -1.43
N ALA A 80 -3.00 7.00 -0.79
CA ALA A 80 -1.82 7.85 -0.91
C ALA A 80 -1.23 7.83 -2.33
N MET A 81 -1.18 6.67 -2.99
CA MET A 81 -0.74 6.58 -4.39
C MET A 81 -1.64 7.39 -5.33
N ASP A 82 -2.95 7.40 -5.10
CA ASP A 82 -3.91 8.13 -5.93
C ASP A 82 -3.89 9.64 -5.71
N SER A 83 -3.41 10.09 -4.54
CA SER A 83 -3.26 11.51 -4.22
C SER A 83 -2.01 12.17 -4.81
N ILE A 84 -1.00 11.39 -5.21
CA ILE A 84 0.23 11.94 -5.80
C ILE A 84 -0.04 12.17 -7.31
N PRO A 85 0.36 13.29 -7.92
CA PRO A 85 0.24 13.46 -9.37
C PRO A 85 1.11 12.44 -10.13
N PRO A 86 0.78 12.08 -11.39
CA PRO A 86 1.72 11.40 -12.26
C PRO A 86 2.97 12.28 -12.44
N GLN A 87 4.17 11.73 -12.23
CA GLN A 87 5.39 12.42 -12.62
C GLN A 87 5.41 12.47 -14.16
N GLU A 88 5.22 13.65 -14.76
CA GLU A 88 5.41 13.85 -16.20
C GLU A 88 6.83 13.41 -16.55
N GLY A 89 6.94 12.46 -17.48
CA GLY A 89 8.16 11.71 -17.75
C GLY A 89 9.37 12.61 -18.01
N ALA A 90 10.49 12.25 -17.39
CA ALA A 90 11.79 12.54 -17.97
C ALA A 90 11.83 11.89 -19.36
N ARG A 91 11.72 12.73 -20.40
CA ARG A 91 12.05 12.39 -21.78
C ARG A 91 13.54 12.15 -21.93
#